data_AF-A0A6V7Q7F8-F1
#
_entry.id   AF-A0A6V7Q7F8-F1
#
_cell.length_a   1.000
_cell.length_b   1.000
_cell.length_c   1.000
_cell.angle_alpha   90.00
_cell.angle_beta   90.00
_cell.angle_gamma   90.00
#
_symmetry.space_group_name_H-M   'P 1'
#
loop_
_entity.id
_entity.type
_entity.pdbx_description
1 polymer ?
#
loop_
_entity_poly.entity_id
_entity_poly.type
_entity_poly.pdbx_seq_one_letter_code
_entity_poly.pdbx_strand_id
1 'polypeptide(L)'
;MLIRRCVYGNIPRDEIQKLFPQEVLPELQRLLTLLLQKFQREWREDALKDQISLPRLKAMTWDMKENQDSSERAAIVALKLQGDTQSLSGEREVKFQLAKDTLDTMLKSMYFIRDQMSNSDDANGQGEITGNK
;
A
#
# COMPACT_ATOMS: atom_id res chain seq x y z
N MET A 1 -10.09 -11.33 -11.27
CA MET A 1 -10.01 -10.04 -10.53
C MET A 1 -11.18 -9.09 -10.87
N LEU A 2 -12.44 -9.57 -10.91
CA LEU A 2 -13.58 -8.70 -11.28
C LEU A 2 -14.14 -7.95 -10.06
N ILE A 3 -14.37 -8.66 -8.95
CA ILE A 3 -14.84 -8.08 -7.69
C ILE A 3 -13.84 -7.01 -7.19
N ARG A 4 -12.54 -7.33 -7.16
CA ARG A 4 -11.48 -6.37 -6.81
C ARG A 4 -11.55 -5.12 -7.69
N ARG A 5 -11.71 -5.28 -9.01
CA ARG A 5 -11.80 -4.13 -9.94
C ARG A 5 -13.10 -3.32 -9.75
N CYS A 6 -14.22 -3.96 -9.40
CA CYS A 6 -15.49 -3.28 -9.11
C CYS A 6 -15.45 -2.49 -7.79
N VAL A 7 -14.78 -3.05 -6.78
CA VAL A 7 -14.65 -2.45 -5.44
C VAL A 7 -13.65 -1.30 -5.45
N TYR A 8 -12.44 -1.51 -5.97
CA TYR A 8 -11.36 -0.52 -5.93
C TYR A 8 -11.29 0.43 -7.15
N GLY A 9 -11.83 0.05 -8.31
CA GLY A 9 -11.63 0.76 -9.58
C GLY A 9 -12.51 2.00 -9.82
N ASN A 10 -13.21 2.50 -8.80
CA ASN A 10 -14.19 3.59 -8.88
C ASN A 10 -15.19 3.51 -10.06
N ILE A 11 -15.54 2.31 -10.52
CA ILE A 11 -16.38 2.12 -11.71
C ILE A 11 -17.84 2.49 -11.37
N PRO A 12 -18.49 3.38 -12.12
CA PRO A 12 -19.90 3.70 -11.91
C PRO A 12 -20.79 2.52 -12.31
N ARG A 13 -21.97 2.40 -11.67
CA ARG A 13 -22.88 1.25 -11.85
C ARG A 13 -23.22 0.97 -13.32
N ASP A 14 -23.31 2.02 -14.11
CA ASP A 14 -23.72 1.97 -15.52
C ASP A 14 -22.60 1.44 -16.44
N GLU A 15 -21.36 1.38 -15.94
CA GLU A 15 -20.19 0.92 -16.70
C GLU A 15 -19.71 -0.48 -16.30
N ILE A 16 -20.28 -1.08 -15.25
CA ILE A 16 -19.96 -2.46 -14.84
C ILE A 16 -20.21 -3.44 -15.99
N GLN A 17 -21.22 -3.16 -16.82
CA GLN A 17 -21.59 -3.98 -17.96
C GLN A 17 -20.47 -4.05 -19.02
N LYS A 18 -19.62 -3.01 -19.11
CA LYS A 18 -18.49 -2.92 -20.03
C LYS A 18 -17.29 -3.77 -19.57
N LEU A 19 -17.33 -4.33 -18.37
CA LEU A 19 -16.26 -5.18 -17.82
C LEU A 19 -16.33 -6.62 -18.29
N PHE A 20 -17.45 -7.01 -18.92
CA PHE A 20 -17.67 -8.37 -19.37
C PHE A 20 -17.33 -8.51 -20.86
N PRO A 21 -16.60 -9.55 -21.24
CA PRO A 21 -16.26 -9.81 -22.63
C PRO A 21 -17.48 -10.43 -23.35
N GLN A 22 -17.54 -10.32 -24.69
CA GLN A 22 -18.74 -10.66 -25.50
C GLN A 22 -19.06 -12.16 -25.54
N GLU A 23 -18.12 -13.00 -25.11
CA GLU A 23 -18.22 -14.45 -25.01
C GLU A 23 -19.10 -14.89 -23.83
N VAL A 24 -19.42 -13.97 -22.91
CA VAL A 24 -20.33 -14.24 -21.78
C VAL A 24 -21.78 -14.10 -22.24
N LEU A 25 -22.58 -15.12 -21.95
CA LEU A 25 -24.01 -15.11 -22.27
C LEU A 25 -24.71 -13.86 -21.67
N PRO A 26 -25.58 -13.17 -22.43
CA PRO A 26 -26.23 -11.93 -21.98
C PRO A 26 -26.97 -12.07 -20.65
N GLU A 27 -27.61 -13.22 -20.40
CA GLU A 27 -28.33 -13.47 -19.16
C GLU A 27 -27.38 -13.58 -17.96
N LEU A 28 -26.24 -14.24 -18.15
CA LEU A 28 -25.22 -14.34 -17.11
C LEU A 28 -24.56 -12.98 -16.83
N GLN A 29 -24.29 -12.20 -17.87
CA GLN A 29 -23.79 -10.83 -17.75
C GLN A 29 -24.77 -9.94 -16.96
N ARG A 30 -26.07 -10.05 -17.23
CA ARG A 30 -27.12 -9.32 -16.52
C ARG A 30 -27.18 -9.69 -15.05
N LEU A 31 -27.22 -10.98 -14.74
CA LEU A 31 -27.24 -11.48 -13.35
C LEU A 31 -25.98 -11.07 -12.58
N LEU A 32 -24.81 -11.20 -13.20
CA LEU A 32 -23.54 -10.85 -12.57
C LEU A 32 -23.42 -9.33 -12.37
N THR A 33 -23.89 -8.52 -13.32
CA THR A 33 -24.01 -7.06 -13.15
C THR A 33 -24.89 -6.72 -11.95
N LEU A 34 -26.08 -7.33 -11.84
CA LEU A 34 -27.02 -7.08 -10.75
C LEU A 34 -26.41 -7.45 -9.38
N LEU A 35 -25.73 -8.60 -9.30
CA LEU A 35 -25.04 -9.03 -8.08
C LEU A 35 -23.91 -8.07 -7.70
N LEU A 36 -23.06 -7.70 -8.66
CA LEU A 36 -21.96 -6.75 -8.42
C LEU A 36 -22.48 -5.39 -7.98
N GLN A 37 -23.55 -4.88 -8.61
CA GLN A 37 -24.17 -3.60 -8.23
C GLN A 37 -24.80 -3.65 -6.83
N LYS A 38 -25.44 -4.77 -6.48
CA LYS A 38 -26.10 -4.97 -5.18
C LYS A 38 -25.10 -4.92 -4.03
N PHE A 39 -24.00 -5.66 -4.15
CA PHE A 39 -22.98 -5.76 -3.09
C PHE A 39 -21.87 -4.71 -3.21
N GLN A 40 -21.87 -3.88 -4.26
CA GLN A 40 -20.81 -2.90 -4.50
C GLN A 40 -20.61 -1.94 -3.32
N ARG A 41 -21.72 -1.46 -2.73
CA ARG A 41 -21.68 -0.49 -1.63
C ARG A 41 -21.11 -1.13 -0.37
N GLU A 42 -21.65 -2.29 0.01
CA GLU A 42 -21.22 -3.05 1.18
C GLU A 42 -19.73 -3.42 1.07
N TRP A 43 -19.31 -3.99 -0.06
CA TRP A 43 -17.89 -4.32 -0.27
C TRP A 43 -16.99 -3.10 -0.32
N ARG A 44 -17.47 -1.94 -0.79
CA ARG A 44 -16.68 -0.70 -0.72
C ARG A 44 -16.57 -0.19 0.70
N GLU A 45 -17.66 -0.19 1.45
CA GLU A 45 -17.64 0.24 2.86
C GLU A 45 -16.76 -0.69 3.69
N ASP A 46 -16.86 -2.00 3.49
CA ASP A 46 -16.02 -2.98 4.17
C ASP A 46 -14.57 -2.88 3.70
N ALA A 47 -14.31 -2.70 2.40
CA ALA A 47 -12.95 -2.43 1.93
C ALA A 47 -12.39 -1.10 2.46
N LEU A 48 -13.23 -0.07 2.67
CA LEU A 48 -12.82 1.20 3.28
C LEU A 48 -12.57 1.07 4.79
N LYS A 49 -13.32 0.20 5.49
CA LYS A 49 -13.09 -0.14 6.91
C LYS A 49 -11.82 -0.99 7.06
N ASP A 50 -11.62 -1.94 6.15
CA ASP A 50 -10.45 -2.81 6.08
C ASP A 50 -9.24 -2.12 5.46
N GLN A 51 -9.39 -0.92 4.89
CA GLN A 51 -8.25 -0.04 4.68
C GLN A 51 -7.73 0.34 6.06
N ILE A 52 -6.87 -0.54 6.57
CA ILE A 52 -5.82 -0.18 7.51
C ILE A 52 -5.16 1.04 6.88
N SER A 53 -5.53 2.23 7.33
CA SER A 53 -4.93 3.46 6.86
C SER A 53 -3.48 3.37 7.29
N LEU A 54 -2.60 2.97 6.37
CA LEU A 54 -1.20 2.83 6.68
C LEU A 54 -0.67 4.24 6.81
N PRO A 55 -0.22 4.66 8.00
CA PRO A 55 0.29 6.00 8.17
C PRO A 55 1.46 6.21 7.21
N ARG A 56 1.38 7.27 6.39
CA ARG A 56 2.46 7.65 5.50
C ARG A 56 3.45 8.52 6.25
N LEU A 57 4.74 8.26 6.05
CA LEU A 57 5.79 9.10 6.61
C LEU A 57 5.81 10.44 5.87
N LYS A 58 5.57 11.55 6.58
CA LYS A 58 5.57 12.92 6.04
C LYS A 58 6.90 13.61 6.25
N ALA A 59 7.49 13.45 7.43
CA ALA A 59 8.77 14.03 7.77
C ALA A 59 9.50 13.16 8.79
N MET A 60 10.82 13.25 8.80
CA MET A 60 11.70 12.61 9.77
C MET A 60 12.76 13.61 10.21
N THR A 61 12.97 13.73 11.52
CA THR A 61 14.05 14.55 12.10
C THR A 61 14.88 13.71 13.05
N TRP A 62 16.16 14.02 13.18
CA TRP A 62 17.07 13.30 14.08
C TRP A 62 17.95 14.29 14.85
N ASP A 63 18.27 13.94 16.10
CA ASP A 63 19.15 14.70 16.99
C ASP A 63 20.11 13.73 17.69
N MET A 64 21.39 14.09 17.84
CA MET A 64 22.38 13.24 18.50
C MET A 64 22.59 13.74 19.93
N LYS A 65 22.16 12.96 20.92
CA LYS A 65 22.34 13.30 22.33
C LYS A 65 23.44 12.45 22.96
N GLU A 66 24.34 13.12 23.67
CA GLU A 66 25.32 12.46 24.55
C GLU A 66 24.64 12.24 25.90
N ASN A 67 24.53 10.99 26.34
CA ASN A 67 23.98 10.69 27.66
C ASN A 67 24.98 11.16 28.72
N GLN A 68 24.51 11.92 29.69
CA GLN A 68 25.39 12.52 30.71
C GLN A 68 26.00 11.46 31.66
N ASP A 69 25.39 10.27 31.73
CA ASP A 69 25.75 9.18 32.64
C ASP A 69 26.45 7.99 31.94
N SER A 70 26.61 8.01 30.61
CA SER A 70 27.36 7.01 29.85
C SER A 70 27.99 7.63 28.60
N SER A 71 29.23 7.27 28.24
CA SER A 71 29.88 7.74 26.98
C SER A 71 29.20 7.26 25.69
N GLU A 72 27.98 6.74 25.79
CA GLU A 72 27.21 6.21 24.69
C GLU A 72 26.37 7.32 24.05
N ARG A 73 26.70 7.62 22.80
CA ARG A 73 25.94 8.54 21.96
C ARG A 73 24.75 7.82 21.36
N ALA A 74 23.57 8.41 21.49
CA ALA A 74 22.34 7.87 20.94
C ALA A 74 21.62 8.90 20.09
N ALA A 75 21.00 8.44 19.00
CA ALA A 75 20.20 9.29 18.12
C ALA A 75 18.75 9.30 18.60
N ILE A 76 18.18 10.47 18.80
CA ILE A 76 16.74 10.66 19.00
C ILE A 76 16.13 10.90 17.63
N VAL A 77 15.28 9.99 17.18
CA VAL A 77 14.57 10.07 15.90
C VAL A 77 13.11 10.42 16.17
N ALA A 78 12.60 11.39 15.42
CA ALA A 78 11.18 11.74 15.41
C ALA A 78 10.60 11.55 14.00
N LEU A 79 9.49 10.82 13.92
CA LEU A 79 8.74 10.57 12.69
C LEU A 79 7.40 11.30 12.76
N LYS A 80 7.08 12.07 11.73
CA LYS A 80 5.75 12.64 11.51
C LYS A 80 5.00 11.77 10.53
N LEU A 81 3.91 11.19 11.01
CA LEU A 81 3.05 10.27 10.28
C LEU A 81 1.73 10.97 9.92
N GLN A 82 1.25 10.78 8.70
CA GLN A 82 -0.02 11.31 8.21
C GLN A 82 -0.95 10.15 7.84
N GLY A 83 -2.19 10.18 8.33
CA GLY A 83 -3.24 9.26 7.90
C GLY A 83 -3.73 9.56 6.47
N ASP A 84 -4.23 8.53 5.78
CA ASP A 84 -4.73 8.65 4.41
C ASP A 84 -6.08 9.39 4.29
N THR A 85 -6.72 9.73 5.42
CA THR A 85 -7.91 10.57 5.41
C THR A 85 -7.48 12.02 5.19
N GLN A 86 -8.12 12.68 4.23
CA GLN A 86 -7.77 13.99 3.67
C GLN A 86 -7.82 15.17 4.68
N SER A 87 -7.98 14.90 5.98
CA SER A 87 -7.99 15.90 7.04
C SER A 87 -6.58 16.12 7.60
N LEU A 88 -6.16 17.39 7.63
CA LEU A 88 -4.92 17.86 8.27
C LEU A 88 -4.85 17.55 9.79
N SER A 89 -5.94 17.06 10.38
CA SER A 89 -6.09 16.80 11.82
C SER A 89 -5.49 15.47 12.29
N GLY A 90 -4.93 14.65 11.38
CA GLY A 90 -4.45 13.29 11.67
C GLY A 90 -2.93 13.12 11.77
N GLU A 91 -2.15 14.19 11.97
CA GLU A 91 -0.70 14.06 12.12
C GLU A 91 -0.32 13.46 13.48
N ARG A 92 0.44 12.37 13.45
CA ARG A 92 0.99 11.72 14.64
C ARG A 92 2.50 11.83 14.66
N GLU A 93 3.05 12.31 15.77
CA GLU A 93 4.50 12.31 15.99
C GLU A 93 4.90 11.11 16.86
N VAL A 94 5.90 10.36 16.43
CA VAL A 94 6.49 9.25 17.19
C VAL A 94 7.97 9.54 17.40
N LYS A 95 8.42 9.52 18.65
CA LYS A 95 9.83 9.75 19.03
C LYS A 95 10.40 8.52 19.70
N PHE A 96 11.61 8.14 19.30
CA PHE A 96 12.32 7.00 19.88
C PHE A 96 13.83 7.24 19.83
N GLN A 97 14.55 6.50 20.66
CA GLN A 97 16.00 6.57 20.75
C GLN A 97 16.61 5.34 20.08
N LEU A 98 17.69 5.55 19.33
CA LEU A 98 18.47 4.49 18.70
C LEU A 98 19.90 4.55 19.17
N ALA A 99 20.42 3.39 19.60
CA ALA A 99 21.85 3.17 19.73
C ALA A 99 22.50 2.96 18.35
N LYS A 100 23.83 3.07 18.29
CA LYS A 100 24.60 3.02 17.03
C LYS A 100 24.41 1.70 16.28
N ASP A 101 24.46 0.59 16.99
CA ASP A 101 24.26 -0.77 16.51
C ASP A 101 22.84 -1.01 15.99
N THR A 102 21.82 -0.50 16.69
CA THR A 102 20.43 -0.56 16.23
C THR A 102 20.22 0.27 14.96
N LEU A 103 20.81 1.47 14.88
CA LEU A 103 20.73 2.32 13.69
C LEU A 103 21.41 1.65 12.48
N ASP A 104 22.57 1.04 12.67
CA ASP A 104 23.26 0.30 11.60
C ASP A 104 22.41 -0.86 11.06
N THR A 105 21.78 -1.62 11.96
CA THR A 105 20.86 -2.71 11.61
C THR A 105 19.64 -2.20 10.84
N MET A 106 19.06 -1.08 11.27
CA MET A 106 17.94 -0.42 10.59
C MET A 106 18.32 0.00 9.17
N LEU A 107 19.48 0.64 8.99
CA LEU A 107 19.95 1.08 7.68
C LEU A 107 20.16 -0.11 6.73
N LYS A 108 20.82 -1.18 7.19
CA LYS A 108 20.99 -2.42 6.41
C LYS A 108 19.64 -2.97 5.93
N SER A 109 18.65 -2.96 6.81
CA SER A 109 17.30 -3.42 6.49
C SER A 109 16.61 -2.52 5.46
N MET A 110 16.75 -1.20 5.58
CA MET A 110 16.22 -0.25 4.60
C MET A 110 16.87 -0.41 3.22
N TYR A 111 18.19 -0.62 3.17
CA TYR A 111 18.90 -0.90 1.92
C TYR A 111 18.42 -2.19 1.26
N PHE A 112 18.20 -3.24 2.05
CA PHE A 112 17.64 -4.50 1.56
C PHE A 112 16.20 -4.31 1.03
N ILE A 113 15.33 -3.61 1.76
CA ILE A 113 13.96 -3.32 1.30
C ILE A 113 13.98 -2.52 -0.02
N ARG A 114 14.87 -1.53 -0.14
CA ARG A 114 15.05 -0.76 -1.38
C ARG A 114 15.41 -1.67 -2.56
N ASP A 115 16.36 -2.57 -2.37
CA ASP A 115 16.80 -3.50 -3.43
C ASP A 115 15.66 -4.45 -3.86
N GLN A 116 14.90 -4.99 -2.90
CA GLN A 116 13.74 -5.82 -3.19
C GLN A 116 12.66 -5.06 -3.98
N MET A 117 12.42 -3.79 -3.66
CA MET A 117 11.46 -2.96 -4.38
C MET A 117 11.93 -2.59 -5.78
N SER A 118 13.23 -2.37 -6.01
CA SER A 118 13.77 -2.07 -7.35
C SER A 118 13.82 -3.28 -8.27
N ASN A 119 14.12 -4.46 -7.74
CA ASN A 119 14.22 -5.69 -8.54
C ASN A 119 12.85 -6.28 -8.95
N SER A 120 11.75 -5.74 -8.41
CA SER A 120 10.39 -6.18 -8.71
C SER A 120 9.87 -5.70 -10.08
N ASP A 121 10.50 -4.70 -10.69
CA ASP A 121 10.07 -4.14 -11.97
C ASP A 121 10.51 -4.98 -13.18
N ASP A 122 11.49 -5.87 -13.03
CA ASP A 122 12.04 -6.68 -14.13
C ASP A 122 11.28 -8.01 -14.36
N ALA A 123 10.37 -8.40 -13.46
CA ALA A 123 9.68 -9.70 -13.54
C ALA A 123 8.37 -9.69 -14.36
N ASN A 124 7.92 -8.54 -14.89
CA ASN A 124 6.62 -8.43 -15.59
C ASN A 124 6.73 -8.27 -17.12
N GLY A 125 7.87 -8.59 -17.71
CA GLY A 125 8.06 -8.44 -19.15
C GLY A 125 9.02 -9.46 -19.74
N GLN A 126 8.55 -10.69 -20.00
CA GLN A 126 8.93 -11.48 -21.17
C GLN A 126 8.07 -12.75 -21.25
N GLY A 127 6.94 -12.62 -21.92
CA GLY A 127 6.46 -13.70 -22.76
C GLY A 127 7.21 -13.60 -24.08
N GLU A 128 8.17 -14.47 -24.32
CA GLU A 128 8.70 -14.69 -25.67
C GLU A 128 8.67 -16.19 -25.98
N ILE A 129 7.86 -16.48 -26.98
CA ILE A 129 7.58 -17.81 -27.51
C ILE A 129 8.84 -18.26 -28.25
N THR A 130 9.61 -19.18 -27.68
CA THR A 130 10.51 -20.00 -28.49
C THR A 130 9.72 -21.20 -29.01
N GLY A 131 9.14 -21.04 -30.20
CA GLY A 131 8.86 -22.18 -31.06
C GLY A 131 10.20 -22.77 -31.49
N ASN A 132 10.37 -24.07 -31.36
CA ASN A 132 11.38 -24.86 -32.07
C ASN A 132 11.02 -26.35 -32.00
N LYS A 133 10.41 -26.83 -33.08
CA LYS A 133 10.84 -27.96 -33.93
C LYS A 133 9.65 -28.77 -34.46
#